data_AF-A0A3M4KS51-F1
#
_entry.id   AF-A0A3M4KS51-F1
#
_cell.length_a   1.000
_cell.length_b   1.000
_cell.length_c   1.000
_cell.angle_alpha   90.00
_cell.angle_beta   90.00
_cell.angle_gamma   90.00
#
_symmetry.space_group_name_H-M   'P 1'
#
loop_
_entity.id
_entity.type
_entity.pdbx_description
1 polymer ?
#
loop_
_entity_poly.entity_id
_entity_poly.type
_entity_poly.pdbx_seq_one_letter_code
_entity_poly.pdbx_strand_id
1 'polypeptide(L)'
;MNIYGKKCVGFCLLSIFVMMASTSGAHASTGTEGQVGAPSNETNEAVAAEAVQEVSEPRFTVMLDKLHSVVEKLTARHPVHYYGFVSHRGQDVLLYAPVGDPATNEWKTEYYENGEWVAQTLNTKIFKDLAPGAEVIIRITPRNSLVGSGLPYTVRFGSYPILKSYELLDEPGVIRIPSGYTEPQWLATQIYKETVLEVRFSDTKGTPLEGGMAILDLSFGEKDTSIKHILVSGADGFASERIEFGRCYGGAEAQDFVHAQRGFNTWRSNYKAARYFVSNFSLGPVTAMPHIFYMGHICTQTVVRTVAPRG
;
A
#
# COMPACT_ATOMS: atom_id res chain seq x y z
N MET A 1 38.41 -12.49 38.50
CA MET A 1 37.95 -11.10 38.28
C MET A 1 37.51 -11.01 36.83
N ASN A 2 36.21 -11.18 36.56
CA ASN A 2 35.18 -10.11 36.45
C ASN A 2 35.46 -9.16 35.26
N ILE A 3 34.56 -8.83 34.33
CA ILE A 3 33.09 -9.02 34.21
C ILE A 3 32.65 -8.83 32.74
N TYR A 4 31.56 -9.54 32.40
CA TYR A 4 30.57 -9.39 31.33
C TYR A 4 30.18 -7.96 30.86
N GLY A 5 29.67 -7.86 29.63
CA GLY A 5 28.92 -6.66 29.20
C GLY A 5 28.29 -6.65 27.81
N LYS A 6 27.80 -7.78 27.26
CA LYS A 6 26.86 -7.78 26.12
C LYS A 6 25.49 -7.31 26.61
N LYS A 7 24.94 -6.22 26.07
CA LYS A 7 23.52 -5.87 26.24
C LYS A 7 22.77 -6.14 24.94
N CYS A 8 22.04 -7.26 24.94
CA CYS A 8 20.84 -7.46 24.13
C CYS A 8 19.82 -6.40 24.54
N VAL A 9 19.30 -5.65 23.57
CA VAL A 9 18.03 -4.93 23.70
C VAL A 9 17.03 -5.69 22.84
N GLY A 10 16.53 -6.78 23.42
CA GLY A 10 15.29 -7.43 23.02
C GLY A 10 14.36 -7.40 24.23
N PHE A 11 13.06 -7.41 23.97
CA PHE A 11 11.95 -7.39 24.94
C PHE A 11 11.55 -6.02 25.52
N CYS A 12 10.51 -5.43 24.91
CA CYS A 12 9.45 -4.73 25.67
C CYS A 12 8.09 -4.64 24.94
N LEU A 13 7.80 -5.48 23.93
CA LEU A 13 6.49 -5.47 23.28
C LEU A 13 5.41 -6.22 24.07
N LEU A 14 5.77 -7.26 24.85
CA LEU A 14 4.77 -8.05 25.59
C LEU A 14 4.20 -7.33 26.82
N SER A 15 4.94 -6.42 27.47
CA SER A 15 4.54 -5.86 28.76
C SER A 15 3.39 -4.86 28.67
N ILE A 16 3.23 -4.18 27.52
CA ILE A 16 2.11 -3.24 27.30
C ILE A 16 0.83 -4.00 26.88
N PHE A 17 0.97 -5.10 26.12
CA PHE A 17 -0.18 -5.90 25.70
C PHE A 17 -0.92 -6.60 26.87
N VAL A 18 -0.24 -6.91 27.96
CA VAL A 18 -0.86 -7.58 29.14
C VAL A 18 -1.55 -6.58 30.09
N MET A 19 -1.07 -5.34 30.21
CA MET A 19 -1.66 -4.35 31.13
C MET A 19 -3.00 -3.78 30.66
N MET A 20 -3.27 -3.74 29.35
CA MET A 20 -4.49 -3.11 28.81
C MET A 20 -5.74 -4.03 28.80
N ALA A 21 -5.60 -5.32 29.12
CA ALA A 21 -6.73 -6.26 29.16
C ALA A 21 -7.48 -6.26 30.52
N SER A 22 -6.94 -5.60 31.55
CA SER A 22 -7.35 -5.81 32.95
C SER A 22 -8.40 -4.84 33.49
N THR A 23 -8.88 -3.85 32.72
CA THR A 23 -9.76 -2.79 33.26
C THR A 23 -11.22 -2.90 32.83
N SER A 24 -11.69 -4.08 32.41
CA SER A 24 -13.10 -4.28 32.04
C SER A 24 -13.66 -5.54 32.68
N GLY A 25 -14.27 -5.41 33.86
CA GLY A 25 -15.17 -6.43 34.39
C GLY A 25 -15.18 -6.60 35.90
N ALA A 26 -15.91 -5.74 36.61
CA ALA A 26 -16.54 -6.12 37.87
C ALA A 26 -17.83 -5.31 38.06
N HIS A 27 -18.93 -5.83 37.52
CA HIS A 27 -20.26 -5.43 37.94
C HIS A 27 -20.50 -5.94 39.36
N ALA A 28 -20.83 -5.02 40.26
CA ALA A 28 -21.26 -5.31 41.61
C ALA A 28 -22.67 -5.96 41.60
N SER A 29 -22.85 -7.04 42.35
CA SER A 29 -24.16 -7.46 42.84
C SER A 29 -24.11 -7.64 44.36
N THR A 30 -24.78 -6.75 45.07
CA THR A 30 -25.16 -6.86 46.48
C THR A 30 -26.35 -7.80 46.65
N GLY A 31 -26.35 -8.65 47.70
CA GLY A 31 -27.59 -9.30 48.17
C GLY A 31 -27.44 -10.55 49.06
N THR A 32 -27.22 -10.33 50.35
CA THR A 32 -27.83 -10.95 51.56
C THR A 32 -27.90 -12.48 51.79
N GLU A 33 -27.54 -12.87 53.03
CA GLU A 33 -27.55 -14.21 53.67
C GLU A 33 -28.95 -14.81 53.94
N GLY A 34 -29.02 -16.16 54.05
CA GLY A 34 -30.10 -16.92 54.71
C GLY A 34 -29.96 -18.46 54.59
N GLN A 35 -30.04 -19.17 55.72
CA GLN A 35 -29.64 -20.57 56.00
C GLN A 35 -30.53 -21.74 55.49
N VAL A 36 -29.85 -22.88 55.25
CA VAL A 36 -30.09 -24.31 55.63
C VAL A 36 -31.43 -25.00 55.30
N GLY A 37 -31.32 -26.08 54.51
CA GLY A 37 -32.25 -27.22 54.51
C GLY A 37 -32.00 -28.20 53.35
N ALA A 38 -31.56 -29.43 53.65
CA ALA A 38 -31.62 -30.61 52.77
C ALA A 38 -32.47 -31.69 53.50
N PRO A 39 -32.87 -32.85 52.91
CA PRO A 39 -32.48 -33.44 51.61
C PRO A 39 -33.65 -34.12 50.81
N SER A 40 -33.40 -34.54 49.55
CA SER A 40 -33.54 -35.94 49.04
C SER A 40 -33.70 -36.05 47.51
N ASN A 41 -32.88 -36.94 46.93
CA ASN A 41 -32.94 -37.74 45.69
C ASN A 41 -33.83 -37.32 44.50
N GLU A 42 -33.21 -37.14 43.34
CA GLU A 42 -33.21 -38.12 42.23
C GLU A 42 -32.26 -37.69 41.10
N THR A 43 -31.63 -38.68 40.47
CA THR A 43 -30.47 -38.57 39.59
C THR A 43 -30.89 -38.60 38.11
N ASN A 44 -30.39 -37.62 37.33
CA ASN A 44 -29.95 -37.62 35.90
C ASN A 44 -30.82 -38.32 34.82
N GLU A 45 -31.07 -37.76 33.64
CA GLU A 45 -30.11 -37.18 32.70
C GLU A 45 -30.77 -36.10 31.83
N ALA A 46 -30.42 -34.84 32.05
CA ALA A 46 -30.39 -33.87 30.96
C ALA A 46 -28.93 -33.73 30.56
N VAL A 47 -28.56 -34.29 29.41
CA VAL A 47 -27.29 -33.97 28.76
C VAL A 47 -27.38 -32.50 28.38
N ALA A 48 -26.96 -31.64 29.30
CA ALA A 48 -26.55 -30.29 28.98
C ALA A 48 -25.37 -30.45 28.02
N ALA A 49 -25.64 -30.28 26.73
CA ALA A 49 -24.60 -29.91 25.81
C ALA A 49 -24.02 -28.61 26.37
N GLU A 50 -22.85 -28.70 27.02
CA GLU A 50 -21.97 -27.57 27.19
C GLU A 50 -21.77 -27.01 25.79
N ALA A 51 -22.52 -25.95 25.48
CA ALA A 51 -22.13 -25.04 24.44
C ALA A 51 -20.77 -24.54 24.90
N VAL A 52 -19.70 -25.15 24.35
CA VAL A 52 -18.35 -24.62 24.45
C VAL A 52 -18.45 -23.21 23.92
N GLN A 53 -18.57 -22.26 24.83
CA GLN A 53 -18.57 -20.85 24.51
C GLN A 53 -17.18 -20.63 23.95
N GLU A 54 -17.06 -20.56 22.61
CA GLU A 54 -15.77 -20.31 21.97
C GLU A 54 -15.20 -19.05 22.62
N VAL A 55 -14.06 -19.21 23.30
CA VAL A 55 -13.42 -18.12 24.02
C VAL A 55 -13.02 -17.09 22.98
N SER A 56 -13.73 -15.96 22.99
CA SER A 56 -13.42 -14.81 22.16
C SER A 56 -12.16 -14.15 22.72
N GLU A 57 -11.08 -14.13 21.93
CA GLU A 57 -9.80 -13.55 22.32
C GLU A 57 -9.27 -12.57 21.26
N PRO A 58 -8.70 -11.44 21.67
CA PRO A 58 -8.07 -10.50 20.75
C PRO A 58 -6.82 -11.10 20.10
N ARG A 59 -6.57 -10.74 18.83
CA ARG A 59 -5.32 -11.06 18.14
C ARG A 59 -4.37 -9.87 18.21
N PHE A 60 -3.09 -10.14 18.45
CA PHE A 60 -2.04 -9.12 18.50
C PHE A 60 -0.99 -9.39 17.42
N THR A 61 -0.62 -8.35 16.67
CA THR A 61 0.41 -8.42 15.65
C THR A 61 1.39 -7.26 15.79
N VAL A 62 2.68 -7.56 15.88
CA VAL A 62 3.74 -6.55 15.82
C VAL A 62 4.18 -6.42 14.37
N MET A 63 4.13 -5.19 13.86
CA MET A 63 4.43 -4.87 12.48
C MET A 63 5.92 -4.60 12.31
N LEU A 64 6.50 -5.16 11.24
CA LEU A 64 7.87 -4.84 10.82
C LEU A 64 7.96 -3.40 10.33
N ASP A 65 9.17 -2.82 10.35
CA ASP A 65 9.48 -1.47 9.85
C ASP A 65 9.39 -1.35 8.33
N LYS A 66 8.16 -1.39 7.84
CA LYS A 66 7.76 -1.22 6.44
C LYS A 66 6.32 -0.72 6.38
N LEU A 67 5.82 -0.45 5.18
CA LEU A 67 4.39 -0.25 4.97
C LEU A 67 3.72 -1.60 4.71
N HIS A 68 2.65 -1.91 5.46
CA HIS A 68 1.89 -3.13 5.25
C HIS A 68 0.54 -2.81 4.62
N SER A 69 0.09 -3.65 3.69
CA SER A 69 -1.31 -3.73 3.25
C SER A 69 -1.95 -4.97 3.87
N VAL A 70 -2.70 -4.77 4.94
CA VAL A 70 -3.38 -5.83 5.69
C VAL A 70 -4.74 -6.07 5.05
N VAL A 71 -4.97 -7.32 4.63
CA VAL A 71 -6.27 -7.81 4.16
C VAL A 71 -6.62 -9.02 5.02
N GLU A 72 -7.56 -8.85 5.95
CA GLU A 72 -7.93 -9.87 6.92
C GLU A 72 -9.44 -9.86 7.18
N LYS A 73 -9.88 -10.72 8.11
CA LYS A 73 -11.27 -10.76 8.57
C LYS A 73 -11.33 -10.87 10.09
N LEU A 74 -12.26 -10.14 10.70
CA LEU A 74 -12.66 -10.33 12.08
C LEU A 74 -13.57 -11.57 12.17
N THR A 75 -13.49 -12.31 13.27
CA THR A 75 -14.30 -13.52 13.49
C THR A 75 -14.90 -13.54 14.88
N ALA A 76 -15.87 -14.42 15.16
CA ALA A 76 -16.41 -14.56 16.51
C ALA A 76 -15.33 -14.93 17.54
N ARG A 77 -14.36 -15.78 17.15
CA ARG A 77 -13.22 -16.15 17.99
C ARG A 77 -12.20 -15.03 18.15
N HIS A 78 -11.96 -14.24 17.09
CA HIS A 78 -11.05 -13.09 17.11
C HIS A 78 -11.79 -11.83 16.64
N PRO A 79 -12.62 -11.22 17.51
CA PRO A 79 -13.42 -10.06 17.12
C PRO A 79 -12.61 -8.76 17.18
N VAL A 80 -11.40 -8.78 17.73
CA VAL A 80 -10.53 -7.60 17.83
C VAL A 80 -9.14 -7.95 17.35
N HIS A 81 -8.64 -7.21 16.36
CA HIS A 81 -7.27 -7.34 15.88
C HIS A 81 -6.48 -6.07 16.24
N TYR A 82 -5.41 -6.23 17.00
CA TYR A 82 -4.48 -5.18 17.37
C TYR A 82 -3.22 -5.24 16.52
N TYR A 83 -2.74 -4.07 16.11
CA TYR A 83 -1.47 -3.92 15.41
C TYR A 83 -0.62 -2.86 16.11
N GLY A 84 0.63 -3.21 16.41
CA GLY A 84 1.63 -2.28 16.94
C GLY A 84 2.73 -2.03 15.91
N PHE A 85 3.13 -0.78 15.74
CA PHE A 85 4.24 -0.38 14.86
C PHE A 85 5.20 0.53 15.63
N VAL A 86 6.51 0.31 15.48
CA VAL A 86 7.54 1.13 16.12
C VAL A 86 8.17 2.08 15.09
N SER A 87 8.08 3.39 15.33
CA SER A 87 8.79 4.39 14.56
C SER A 87 10.26 4.44 14.96
N HIS A 88 11.06 3.49 14.47
CA HIS A 88 12.45 3.30 14.89
C HIS A 88 13.33 4.55 14.76
N ARG A 89 13.12 5.38 13.73
CA ARG A 89 13.90 6.58 13.42
C ARG A 89 13.12 7.87 13.70
N GLY A 90 11.92 7.79 14.26
CA GLY A 90 11.01 8.92 14.37
C GLY A 90 10.39 9.30 13.02
N GLN A 91 10.35 8.38 12.06
CA GLN A 91 9.63 8.54 10.81
C GLN A 91 8.11 8.59 11.06
N ASP A 92 7.40 9.27 10.16
CA ASP A 92 5.95 9.39 10.24
C ASP A 92 5.33 8.00 9.98
N VAL A 93 4.17 7.75 10.59
CA VAL A 93 3.42 6.50 10.42
C VAL A 93 2.10 6.79 9.71
N LEU A 94 1.79 6.00 8.70
CA LEU A 94 0.52 6.03 7.97
C LEU A 94 -0.45 5.03 8.58
N LEU A 95 -1.68 5.46 8.80
CA LEU A 95 -2.86 4.61 8.94
C LEU A 95 -3.86 4.98 7.85
N TYR A 96 -4.15 4.05 6.97
CA TYR A 96 -5.08 4.26 5.85
C TYR A 96 -6.12 3.14 5.77
N ALA A 97 -7.39 3.50 5.72
CA ALA A 97 -8.53 2.60 5.55
C ALA A 97 -9.12 2.81 4.14
N PRO A 98 -8.74 2.00 3.13
CA PRO A 98 -9.12 2.22 1.73
C PRO A 98 -10.58 1.93 1.38
N VAL A 99 -11.31 1.19 2.21
CA VAL A 99 -12.62 0.63 1.85
C VAL A 99 -13.71 1.31 2.64
N GLY A 100 -14.72 1.82 1.93
CA GLY A 100 -15.92 2.44 2.50
C GLY A 100 -15.64 3.73 3.28
N ASP A 101 -16.64 4.21 4.01
CA ASP A 101 -16.52 5.38 4.88
C ASP A 101 -16.15 4.92 6.30
N PRO A 102 -14.97 5.29 6.83
CA PRO A 102 -14.50 4.87 8.15
C PRO A 102 -15.48 5.21 9.27
N ALA A 103 -16.30 6.26 9.12
CA ALA A 103 -17.29 6.66 10.12
C ALA A 103 -18.51 5.71 10.17
N THR A 104 -18.82 5.02 9.06
CA THR A 104 -20.05 4.22 8.91
C THR A 104 -19.81 2.75 8.53
N ASN A 105 -18.57 2.36 8.21
CA ASN A 105 -18.19 0.98 7.91
C ASN A 105 -18.62 0.00 9.00
N GLU A 106 -18.94 -1.23 8.62
CA GLU A 106 -19.34 -2.30 9.56
C GLU A 106 -18.26 -2.65 10.59
N TRP A 107 -16.99 -2.34 10.29
CA TRP A 107 -15.88 -2.33 11.24
C TRP A 107 -15.41 -0.88 11.48
N LYS A 108 -14.82 -0.65 12.65
CA LYS A 108 -14.13 0.60 12.98
C LYS A 108 -12.65 0.34 13.22
N THR A 109 -11.85 1.32 12.79
CA THR A 109 -10.43 1.40 13.11
C THR A 109 -10.27 2.46 14.20
N GLU A 110 -9.58 2.10 15.28
CA GLU A 110 -9.26 3.01 16.37
C GLU A 110 -7.74 3.01 16.58
N TYR A 111 -7.19 4.15 16.96
CA TYR A 111 -5.78 4.28 17.31
C TYR A 111 -5.63 4.78 18.75
N TYR A 112 -4.57 4.36 19.42
CA TYR A 112 -4.29 4.74 20.80
C TYR A 112 -3.45 6.01 20.82
N GLU A 113 -3.99 7.09 21.42
CA GLU A 113 -3.34 8.40 21.49
C GLU A 113 -3.69 9.05 22.84
N ASN A 114 -2.69 9.60 23.54
CA ASN A 114 -2.87 10.29 24.83
C ASN A 114 -3.62 9.50 25.93
N GLY A 115 -3.46 8.18 25.94
CA GLY A 115 -4.09 7.31 26.94
C GLY A 115 -5.48 6.79 26.55
N GLU A 116 -6.03 7.23 25.42
CA GLU A 116 -7.39 6.93 24.99
C GLU A 116 -7.44 6.30 23.59
N TRP A 117 -8.51 5.56 23.32
CA TRP A 117 -8.80 5.03 21.99
C TRP A 117 -9.60 6.07 21.20
N VAL A 118 -9.04 6.51 20.08
CA VAL A 118 -9.66 7.48 19.19
C VAL A 118 -10.13 6.78 17.92
N ALA A 119 -11.42 6.94 17.60
CA ALA A 119 -11.99 6.38 16.38
C ALA A 119 -11.54 7.17 15.15
N GLN A 120 -11.07 6.45 14.13
CA GLN A 120 -10.73 7.03 12.85
C GLN A 120 -12.00 7.36 12.06
N THR A 121 -12.20 8.63 11.74
CA THR A 121 -13.36 9.15 10.99
C THR A 121 -13.02 9.52 9.54
N LEU A 122 -11.73 9.64 9.21
CA LEU A 122 -11.24 9.92 7.86
C LEU A 122 -10.45 8.73 7.33
N ASN A 123 -10.39 8.56 6.01
CA ASN A 123 -9.66 7.44 5.41
C ASN A 123 -8.19 7.38 5.80
N THR A 124 -7.59 8.53 6.12
CA THR A 124 -6.17 8.66 6.39
C THR A 124 -5.91 9.37 7.72
N LYS A 125 -5.05 8.79 8.54
CA LYS A 125 -4.38 9.44 9.69
C LYS A 125 -2.87 9.31 9.48
N ILE A 126 -2.17 10.41 9.72
CA ILE A 126 -0.71 10.45 9.70
C ILE A 126 -0.26 10.81 11.11
N PHE A 127 0.55 9.96 11.71
CA PHE A 127 1.21 10.23 12.99
C PHE A 127 2.54 10.90 12.68
N LYS A 128 2.66 12.17 13.08
CA LYS A 128 3.80 13.04 12.78
C LYS A 128 4.60 13.35 14.05
N ASP A 129 5.79 13.90 13.85
CA ASP A 129 6.65 14.41 14.94
C ASP A 129 6.94 13.35 16.02
N LEU A 130 7.03 12.09 15.60
CA LEU A 130 7.28 10.96 16.48
C LEU A 130 8.75 10.97 16.95
N ALA A 131 8.96 10.74 18.24
CA ALA A 131 10.29 10.45 18.76
C ALA A 131 10.79 9.09 18.22
N PRO A 132 12.11 8.92 17.99
CA PRO A 132 12.68 7.61 17.70
C PRO A 132 12.31 6.56 18.76
N GLY A 133 11.79 5.42 18.31
CA GLY A 133 11.28 4.35 19.17
C GLY A 133 9.83 4.54 19.62
N ALA A 134 9.12 5.60 19.20
CA ALA A 134 7.71 5.78 19.53
C ALA A 134 6.85 4.65 18.96
N GLU A 135 5.89 4.20 19.76
CA GLU A 135 4.95 3.14 19.39
C GLU A 135 3.62 3.74 18.91
N VAL A 136 3.11 3.20 17.81
CA VAL A 136 1.77 3.49 17.31
C VAL A 136 0.98 2.19 17.39
N ILE A 137 -0.15 2.23 18.11
CA ILE A 137 -1.01 1.06 18.29
C ILE A 137 -2.38 1.37 17.70
N ILE A 138 -2.88 0.46 16.88
CA ILE A 138 -4.23 0.49 16.32
C ILE A 138 -4.98 -0.77 16.71
N ARG A 139 -6.30 -0.70 16.68
CA ARG A 139 -7.18 -1.86 16.74
C ARG A 139 -8.29 -1.76 15.71
N ILE A 140 -8.70 -2.91 15.20
CA ILE A 140 -9.82 -3.08 14.28
C ILE A 140 -10.86 -3.90 15.02
N THR A 141 -12.09 -3.39 15.09
CA THR A 141 -13.21 -4.00 15.82
C THR A 141 -14.47 -3.92 14.97
N PRO A 142 -15.44 -4.83 15.16
CA PRO A 142 -16.74 -4.70 14.52
C PRO A 142 -17.53 -3.58 15.22
N ARG A 143 -18.36 -2.85 14.47
CA ARG A 143 -19.26 -1.86 15.07
C ARG A 143 -20.43 -2.51 15.79
N ASN A 144 -20.94 -3.59 15.21
CA ASN A 144 -22.02 -4.39 15.76
C ASN A 144 -21.49 -5.78 16.15
N SER A 145 -22.24 -6.53 16.94
CA SER A 145 -21.89 -7.92 17.22
C SER A 145 -21.76 -8.73 15.92
N LEU A 146 -20.68 -9.51 15.81
CA LEU A 146 -20.44 -10.34 14.63
C LEU A 146 -21.44 -11.50 14.60
N VAL A 147 -22.14 -11.65 13.47
CA VAL A 147 -23.02 -12.79 13.20
C VAL A 147 -22.55 -13.45 11.89
N GLY A 148 -22.22 -14.74 11.91
CA GLY A 148 -21.86 -15.49 10.70
C GLY A 148 -20.35 -15.59 10.39
N SER A 149 -20.01 -15.65 9.09
CA SER A 149 -18.74 -16.17 8.53
C SER A 149 -17.50 -15.27 8.68
N GLY A 150 -17.64 -14.12 9.33
CA GLY A 150 -16.57 -13.14 9.60
C GLY A 150 -16.72 -11.84 8.79
N LEU A 151 -16.09 -10.78 9.27
CA LEU A 151 -16.19 -9.43 8.70
C LEU A 151 -14.85 -9.03 8.07
N PRO A 152 -14.72 -9.02 6.73
CA PRO A 152 -13.48 -8.66 6.07
C PRO A 152 -13.16 -7.18 6.24
N TYR A 153 -11.87 -6.85 6.31
CA TYR A 153 -11.40 -5.48 6.31
C TYR A 153 -10.06 -5.37 5.59
N THR A 154 -9.78 -4.16 5.13
CA THR A 154 -8.49 -3.79 4.57
C THR A 154 -7.99 -2.52 5.26
N VAL A 155 -6.74 -2.53 5.72
CA VAL A 155 -6.05 -1.35 6.23
C VAL A 155 -4.61 -1.33 5.73
N ARG A 156 -4.04 -0.15 5.53
CA ARG A 156 -2.60 0.03 5.35
C ARG A 156 -2.02 0.70 6.57
N PHE A 157 -0.96 0.12 7.11
CA PHE A 157 -0.39 0.57 8.37
C PHE A 157 1.13 0.37 8.39
N GLY A 158 1.87 1.39 8.81
CA GLY A 158 3.33 1.35 8.92
C GLY A 158 4.00 2.66 8.50
N SER A 159 5.29 2.62 8.17
CA SER A 159 6.08 3.80 7.78
C SER A 159 5.41 4.58 6.63
N TYR A 160 5.36 5.91 6.76
CA TYR A 160 4.72 6.78 5.77
C TYR A 160 5.50 6.78 4.44
N PRO A 161 4.83 6.50 3.31
CA PRO A 161 5.48 6.33 2.01
C PRO A 161 5.70 7.65 1.29
N ILE A 162 6.95 7.95 0.94
CA ILE A 162 7.34 9.00 0.00
C ILE A 162 7.76 8.35 -1.31
N LEU A 163 7.02 8.60 -2.38
CA LEU A 163 7.44 8.29 -3.75
C LEU A 163 8.54 9.29 -4.15
N LYS A 164 9.80 8.85 -4.16
CA LYS A 164 10.98 9.70 -4.38
C LYS A 164 11.22 9.96 -5.86
N SER A 165 11.07 8.93 -6.68
CA SER A 165 11.24 9.02 -8.12
C SER A 165 10.47 7.89 -8.82
N TYR A 166 10.16 8.13 -10.09
CA TYR A 166 9.69 7.11 -11.01
C TYR A 166 10.23 7.41 -12.39
N GLU A 167 10.40 6.37 -13.20
CA GLU A 167 10.85 6.49 -14.58
C GLU A 167 10.17 5.43 -15.44
N LEU A 168 9.63 5.85 -16.58
CA LEU A 168 9.14 4.96 -17.62
C LEU A 168 10.19 4.95 -18.72
N LEU A 169 10.95 3.86 -18.82
CA LEU A 169 12.15 3.79 -19.65
C LEU A 169 11.80 3.60 -21.12
N ASP A 170 12.61 4.20 -22.00
CA ASP A 170 12.56 3.85 -23.42
C ASP A 170 12.79 2.35 -23.61
N GLU A 171 12.24 1.81 -24.69
CA GLU A 171 12.64 0.48 -25.12
C GLU A 171 14.10 0.51 -25.61
N PRO A 172 14.98 -0.38 -25.11
CA PRO A 172 16.37 -0.43 -25.54
C PRO A 172 16.51 -0.52 -27.07
N GLY A 173 17.30 0.40 -27.65
CA GLY A 173 17.56 0.42 -29.09
C GLY A 173 16.50 1.14 -29.93
N VAL A 174 15.50 1.78 -29.31
CA VAL A 174 14.58 2.69 -30.01
C VAL A 174 15.33 3.81 -30.70
N ILE A 175 15.00 4.01 -31.98
CA ILE A 175 15.42 5.17 -32.74
C ILE A 175 14.43 6.29 -32.42
N ARG A 176 14.73 7.07 -31.37
CA ARG A 176 13.83 8.12 -30.87
C ARG A 176 13.50 9.14 -31.97
N ILE A 177 12.22 9.45 -32.08
CA ILE A 177 11.72 10.62 -32.78
C ILE A 177 12.15 11.86 -31.98
N PRO A 178 12.84 12.84 -32.58
CA PRO A 178 13.31 14.03 -31.87
C PRO A 178 12.17 14.91 -31.35
N SER A 179 12.47 15.70 -30.32
CA SER A 179 11.57 16.75 -29.83
C SER A 179 11.19 17.73 -30.95
N GLY A 180 9.91 18.10 -31.03
CA GLY A 180 9.35 19.02 -32.03
C GLY A 180 8.91 18.35 -33.34
N TYR A 181 9.15 17.04 -33.50
CA TYR A 181 8.81 16.29 -34.73
C TYR A 181 7.49 15.52 -34.59
N THR A 182 6.85 15.61 -33.42
CA THR A 182 5.59 14.94 -33.07
C THR A 182 4.58 15.95 -32.52
N GLU A 183 3.31 15.58 -32.51
CA GLU A 183 2.28 16.14 -31.64
C GLU A 183 1.85 15.05 -30.61
N PRO A 184 2.03 15.28 -29.31
CA PRO A 184 2.67 16.43 -28.67
C PRO A 184 4.16 16.53 -28.99
N GLN A 185 4.71 17.75 -28.89
CA GLN A 185 6.09 18.05 -29.28
C GLN A 185 7.15 17.31 -28.47
N TRP A 186 6.83 16.87 -27.26
CA TRP A 186 7.75 16.12 -26.41
C TRP A 186 7.15 14.78 -25.99
N LEU A 187 7.90 13.71 -26.26
CA LEU A 187 7.60 12.35 -25.84
C LEU A 187 8.67 11.93 -24.83
N ALA A 188 8.29 11.85 -23.55
CA ALA A 188 9.16 11.52 -22.44
C ALA A 188 9.75 10.10 -22.58
N THR A 189 8.93 9.17 -23.06
CA THR A 189 9.29 7.77 -23.29
C THR A 189 8.91 7.38 -24.71
N GLN A 190 9.73 6.56 -25.38
CA GLN A 190 9.42 6.01 -26.70
C GLN A 190 9.71 4.51 -26.77
N ILE A 191 8.78 3.77 -27.37
CA ILE A 191 8.79 2.31 -27.40
C ILE A 191 8.36 1.77 -28.76
N TYR A 192 8.71 0.51 -29.04
CA TYR A 192 8.16 -0.27 -30.15
C TYR A 192 7.12 -1.30 -29.71
N LYS A 193 7.27 -1.86 -28.51
CA LYS A 193 6.41 -2.93 -27.97
C LYS A 193 6.40 -3.03 -26.44
N GLU A 194 7.44 -2.58 -25.74
CA GLU A 194 7.55 -2.76 -24.29
C GLU A 194 8.28 -1.60 -23.62
N THR A 195 8.05 -1.42 -22.33
CA THR A 195 8.77 -0.46 -21.47
C THR A 195 9.08 -1.12 -20.13
N VAL A 196 9.95 -0.48 -19.36
CA VAL A 196 10.18 -0.82 -17.96
C VAL A 196 9.80 0.40 -17.13
N LEU A 197 8.90 0.19 -16.17
CA LEU A 197 8.59 1.17 -15.14
C LEU A 197 9.45 0.89 -13.91
N GLU A 198 10.16 1.90 -13.44
CA GLU A 198 10.93 1.87 -12.21
C GLU A 198 10.39 2.89 -11.21
N VAL A 199 10.30 2.51 -9.93
CA VAL A 199 9.85 3.40 -8.85
C VAL A 199 10.73 3.25 -7.61
N ARG A 200 10.91 4.35 -6.87
CA ARG A 200 11.66 4.37 -5.61
C ARG A 200 10.85 5.03 -4.50
N PHE A 201 10.80 4.35 -3.36
CA PHE A 201 10.13 4.79 -2.14
C PHE A 201 11.12 4.96 -0.99
N SER A 202 10.85 5.96 -0.16
CA SER A 202 11.49 6.11 1.15
C SER A 202 10.45 6.42 2.23
N ASP A 203 10.85 6.32 3.48
CA ASP A 203 10.13 6.93 4.60
C ASP A 203 10.40 8.44 4.71
N THR A 204 9.81 9.11 5.70
CA THR A 204 10.01 10.56 5.94
C THR A 204 11.40 10.92 6.47
N LYS A 205 12.24 9.94 6.80
CA LYS A 205 13.64 10.12 7.17
C LYS A 205 14.60 9.76 6.02
N GLY A 206 14.07 9.42 4.85
CA GLY A 206 14.86 9.08 3.66
C GLY A 206 15.39 7.65 3.64
N THR A 207 14.98 6.78 4.55
CA THR A 207 15.34 5.34 4.52
C THR A 207 14.50 4.64 3.46
N PRO A 208 15.08 3.73 2.64
CA PRO A 208 14.30 2.97 1.66
C PRO A 208 13.12 2.24 2.30
N LEU A 209 11.97 2.25 1.63
CA LEU A 209 10.72 1.76 2.21
C LEU A 209 10.17 0.57 1.42
N GLU A 210 10.06 -0.58 2.07
CA GLU A 210 9.31 -1.74 1.59
C GLU A 210 7.80 -1.52 1.69
N GLY A 211 7.05 -2.03 0.72
CA GLY A 211 5.58 -2.01 0.71
C GLY A 211 4.96 -0.70 0.21
N GLY A 212 5.77 0.27 -0.21
CA GLY A 212 5.31 1.46 -0.91
C GLY A 212 4.67 1.09 -2.25
N MET A 213 3.52 1.67 -2.54
CA MET A 213 2.70 1.36 -3.72
C MET A 213 2.66 2.54 -4.69
N ALA A 214 3.12 2.33 -5.91
CA ALA A 214 2.95 3.27 -7.02
C ALA A 214 1.90 2.74 -8.00
N ILE A 215 1.14 3.64 -8.62
CA ILE A 215 0.25 3.31 -9.74
C ILE A 215 0.66 4.13 -10.97
N LEU A 216 0.87 3.43 -12.08
CA LEU A 216 0.89 3.99 -13.42
C LEU A 216 -0.54 4.01 -13.96
N ASP A 217 -0.96 5.15 -14.50
CA ASP A 217 -2.18 5.29 -15.28
C ASP A 217 -1.79 5.83 -16.67
N LEU A 218 -2.08 5.06 -17.72
CA LEU A 218 -1.68 5.36 -19.10
C LEU A 218 -2.88 5.20 -20.03
N SER A 219 -3.11 6.16 -20.93
CA SER A 219 -4.17 6.08 -21.94
C SER A 219 -3.77 6.69 -23.28
N PHE A 220 -4.20 6.07 -24.38
CA PHE A 220 -3.99 6.54 -25.76
C PHE A 220 -5.03 7.59 -26.22
N GLY A 221 -6.05 7.87 -25.39
CA GLY A 221 -7.08 8.86 -25.70
C GLY A 221 -8.07 9.06 -24.54
N GLU A 222 -8.80 10.17 -24.52
CA GLU A 222 -9.71 10.49 -23.41
C GLU A 222 -10.87 9.49 -23.25
N LYS A 223 -11.22 8.79 -24.32
CA LYS A 223 -12.28 7.76 -24.32
C LYS A 223 -11.74 6.35 -24.20
N ASP A 224 -10.41 6.18 -24.25
CA ASP A 224 -9.78 4.87 -24.17
C ASP A 224 -9.68 4.44 -22.70
N THR A 225 -9.85 3.14 -22.46
CA THR A 225 -9.67 2.59 -21.12
C THR A 225 -8.22 2.73 -20.69
N SER A 226 -7.99 3.34 -19.54
CA SER A 226 -6.66 3.45 -18.96
C SER A 226 -6.05 2.07 -18.68
N ILE A 227 -4.81 1.89 -19.12
CA ILE A 227 -3.93 0.80 -18.73
C ILE A 227 -3.34 1.16 -17.37
N LYS A 228 -3.51 0.29 -16.37
CA LYS A 228 -3.07 0.54 -14.99
C LYS A 228 -2.16 -0.57 -14.49
N HIS A 229 -1.02 -0.16 -13.93
CA HIS A 229 -0.06 -1.08 -13.29
C HIS A 229 0.23 -0.59 -11.88
N ILE A 230 0.22 -1.51 -10.91
CA ILE A 230 0.51 -1.22 -9.51
C ILE A 230 1.80 -1.95 -9.14
N LEU A 231 2.80 -1.18 -8.72
CA LEU A 231 4.08 -1.71 -8.26
C LEU A 231 4.18 -1.56 -6.75
N VAL A 232 4.77 -2.56 -6.10
CA VAL A 232 5.04 -2.57 -4.66
C VAL A 232 6.55 -2.66 -4.45
N SER A 233 7.13 -1.72 -3.69
CA SER A 233 8.56 -1.67 -3.42
C SER A 233 9.04 -2.80 -2.51
N GLY A 234 10.24 -3.30 -2.80
CA GLY A 234 10.97 -4.25 -1.97
C GLY A 234 11.73 -3.60 -0.82
N ALA A 235 12.55 -4.40 -0.12
CA ALA A 235 13.34 -3.99 1.04
C ALA A 235 14.32 -2.84 0.76
N ASP A 236 14.77 -2.69 -0.48
CA ASP A 236 15.64 -1.61 -0.95
C ASP A 236 14.85 -0.36 -1.40
N GLY A 237 13.54 -0.32 -1.13
CA GLY A 237 12.65 0.75 -1.54
C GLY A 237 12.41 0.83 -3.04
N PHE A 238 12.84 -0.16 -3.82
CA PHE A 238 12.74 -0.16 -5.28
C PHE A 238 11.68 -1.14 -5.77
N ALA A 239 11.02 -0.81 -6.87
CA ALA A 239 10.24 -1.76 -7.65
C ALA A 239 10.47 -1.51 -9.15
N SER A 240 10.42 -2.58 -9.94
CA SER A 240 10.51 -2.52 -11.39
C SER A 240 9.55 -3.51 -12.03
N GLU A 241 8.86 -3.09 -13.09
CA GLU A 241 7.94 -3.93 -13.86
C GLU A 241 8.16 -3.71 -15.36
N ARG A 242 8.26 -4.80 -16.12
CA ARG A 242 8.20 -4.74 -17.59
C ARG A 242 6.75 -4.77 -18.03
N ILE A 243 6.37 -3.80 -18.85
CA ILE A 243 5.01 -3.65 -19.37
C ILE A 243 5.05 -3.89 -20.88
N GLU A 244 4.25 -4.86 -21.34
CA GLU A 244 4.13 -5.22 -22.76
C GLU A 244 2.88 -4.55 -23.38
N PHE A 245 3.09 -3.79 -24.44
CA PHE A 245 2.02 -3.17 -25.24
C PHE A 245 1.79 -3.89 -26.57
N GLY A 246 2.72 -4.78 -26.97
CA GLY A 246 2.74 -5.39 -28.29
C GLY A 246 3.01 -4.37 -29.40
N ARG A 247 2.95 -4.80 -30.66
CA ARG A 247 3.12 -3.89 -31.81
C ARG A 247 1.86 -3.05 -32.01
N CYS A 248 2.03 -1.78 -32.39
CA CYS A 248 0.94 -0.99 -32.92
C CYS A 248 0.98 -0.85 -34.45
N TYR A 249 -0.15 -0.44 -35.02
CA TYR A 249 -0.32 -0.19 -36.45
C TYR A 249 -0.99 1.18 -36.66
N GLY A 250 -0.69 1.80 -37.81
CA GLY A 250 -1.13 3.16 -38.13
C GLY A 250 -0.43 4.21 -37.28
N GLY A 251 -1.18 5.22 -36.83
CA GLY A 251 -0.67 6.32 -36.01
C GLY A 251 -0.56 7.63 -36.79
N ALA A 252 -0.14 8.68 -36.09
CA ALA A 252 0.21 9.97 -36.69
C ALA A 252 1.61 9.89 -37.30
N GLU A 253 1.79 10.49 -38.47
CA GLU A 253 3.11 10.62 -39.10
C GLU A 253 3.91 11.71 -38.38
N ALA A 254 5.11 11.36 -37.92
CA ALA A 254 6.08 12.32 -37.42
C ALA A 254 6.81 13.00 -38.59
N GLN A 255 7.37 14.19 -38.36
CA GLN A 255 8.26 14.81 -39.32
C GLN A 255 9.48 13.90 -39.59
N ASP A 256 9.97 13.90 -40.83
CA ASP A 256 11.15 13.13 -41.23
C ASP A 256 12.40 13.64 -40.49
N PHE A 257 13.21 12.73 -39.92
CA PHE A 257 14.39 13.11 -39.14
C PHE A 257 15.62 12.26 -39.43
N VAL A 258 16.80 12.82 -39.22
CA VAL A 258 18.07 12.08 -39.26
C VAL A 258 18.46 11.71 -37.84
N HIS A 259 18.67 10.41 -37.59
CA HIS A 259 19.09 9.96 -36.26
C HIS A 259 20.58 10.25 -36.04
N ALA A 260 20.90 11.10 -35.07
CA ALA A 260 22.26 11.61 -34.84
C ALA A 260 23.34 10.52 -34.71
N GLN A 261 23.02 9.37 -34.11
CA GLN A 261 23.98 8.27 -33.93
C GLN A 261 24.04 7.26 -35.11
N ARG A 262 23.09 7.33 -36.05
CA ARG A 262 22.99 6.42 -37.21
C ARG A 262 22.91 7.24 -38.51
N GLY A 263 23.63 8.37 -38.53
CA GLY A 263 23.42 9.60 -39.31
C GLY A 263 23.45 9.54 -40.84
N PHE A 264 23.24 8.38 -41.43
CA PHE A 264 23.11 8.19 -42.88
C PHE A 264 21.65 8.09 -43.31
N ASN A 265 20.73 7.75 -42.40
CA ASN A 265 19.34 7.50 -42.75
C ASN A 265 18.43 8.65 -42.29
N THR A 266 17.60 9.14 -43.21
CA THR A 266 16.39 9.89 -42.90
C THR A 266 15.26 8.89 -42.63
N TRP A 267 14.67 9.01 -41.46
CA TRP A 267 13.61 8.15 -40.96
C TRP A 267 12.27 8.85 -41.02
N ARG A 268 11.26 8.09 -41.43
CA ARG A 268 9.85 8.42 -41.26
C ARG A 268 9.25 7.47 -40.25
N SER A 269 8.49 8.01 -39.30
CA SER A 269 7.85 7.21 -38.24
C SER A 269 6.37 7.50 -38.18
N ASN A 270 5.55 6.46 -37.99
CA ASN A 270 4.19 6.62 -37.50
C ASN A 270 4.11 6.17 -36.04
N TYR A 271 3.43 6.95 -35.21
CA TYR A 271 3.36 6.70 -33.77
C TYR A 271 1.96 6.96 -33.20
N LYS A 272 1.70 6.40 -32.03
CA LYS A 272 0.57 6.76 -31.17
C LYS A 272 1.09 7.39 -29.89
N ALA A 273 0.53 8.53 -29.51
CA ALA A 273 0.85 9.16 -28.23
C ALA A 273 -0.09 8.63 -27.15
N ALA A 274 0.48 8.27 -25.99
CA ALA A 274 -0.27 8.00 -24.78
C ALA A 274 0.05 9.02 -23.71
N ARG A 275 -0.96 9.53 -23.02
CA ARG A 275 -0.81 10.29 -21.77
C ARG A 275 -0.53 9.31 -20.65
N TYR A 276 0.41 9.63 -19.76
CA TYR A 276 0.61 8.84 -18.55
C TYR A 276 1.05 9.68 -17.37
N PHE A 277 0.82 9.16 -16.17
CA PHE A 277 1.41 9.66 -14.94
C PHE A 277 1.61 8.51 -13.96
N VAL A 278 2.54 8.71 -13.01
CA VAL A 278 2.77 7.80 -11.89
C VAL A 278 2.50 8.54 -10.60
N SER A 279 1.82 7.89 -9.66
CA SER A 279 1.44 8.48 -8.39
C SER A 279 1.60 7.52 -7.22
N ASN A 280 1.69 8.07 -6.01
CA ASN A 280 1.80 7.31 -4.78
C ASN A 280 0.42 6.76 -4.36
N PHE A 281 0.10 5.57 -4.83
CA PHE A 281 -1.17 4.89 -4.56
C PHE A 281 -1.31 4.42 -3.11
N SER A 282 -0.20 4.36 -2.36
CA SER A 282 -0.21 4.02 -0.93
C SER A 282 -1.13 4.94 -0.12
N LEU A 283 -1.21 6.22 -0.51
CA LEU A 283 -1.96 7.27 0.17
C LEU A 283 -3.44 7.34 -0.26
N GLY A 284 -3.87 6.42 -1.14
CA GLY A 284 -5.22 6.39 -1.68
C GLY A 284 -5.33 7.03 -3.08
N PRO A 285 -6.55 7.39 -3.50
CA PRO A 285 -6.78 8.03 -4.79
C PRO A 285 -6.00 9.34 -4.93
N VAL A 286 -5.57 9.63 -6.15
CA VAL A 286 -4.87 10.87 -6.48
C VAL A 286 -5.84 12.05 -6.31
N THR A 287 -5.55 12.94 -5.35
CA THR A 287 -6.37 14.13 -5.07
C THR A 287 -5.87 15.39 -5.75
N ALA A 288 -4.58 15.46 -6.10
CA ALA A 288 -3.97 16.57 -6.83
C ALA A 288 -3.75 16.19 -8.30
N MET A 289 -3.95 17.15 -9.22
CA MET A 289 -3.72 16.90 -10.64
C MET A 289 -2.24 16.49 -10.86
N PRO A 290 -1.97 15.26 -11.31
CA PRO A 290 -0.61 14.80 -11.49
C PRO A 290 0.02 15.50 -12.69
N HIS A 291 1.35 15.58 -12.70
CA HIS A 291 2.06 15.99 -13.89
C HIS A 291 1.91 14.90 -14.97
N ILE A 292 1.40 15.29 -16.13
CA ILE A 292 1.13 14.37 -17.24
C ILE A 292 2.32 14.36 -18.18
N PHE A 293 2.84 13.16 -18.45
CA PHE A 293 3.83 12.89 -19.47
C PHE A 293 3.20 12.25 -20.70
N TYR A 294 3.96 12.19 -21.78
CA TYR A 294 3.55 11.55 -23.01
C TYR A 294 4.54 10.46 -23.43
N MET A 295 4.02 9.28 -23.72
CA MET A 295 4.75 8.15 -24.29
C MET A 295 4.45 8.04 -25.79
N GLY A 296 5.47 7.85 -26.62
CA GLY A 296 5.33 7.54 -28.04
C GLY A 296 5.45 6.05 -28.30
N HIS A 297 4.36 5.41 -28.72
CA HIS A 297 4.38 4.05 -29.24
C HIS A 297 4.62 4.11 -30.75
N ILE A 298 5.84 3.79 -31.19
CA ILE A 298 6.25 3.82 -32.59
C ILE A 298 5.71 2.57 -33.29
N CYS A 299 4.74 2.76 -34.19
CA CYS A 299 4.05 1.67 -34.90
C CYS A 299 4.81 1.21 -36.14
N THR A 300 5.35 2.17 -36.89
CA THR A 300 6.17 1.89 -38.07
C THR A 300 7.30 2.90 -38.14
N GLN A 301 8.45 2.45 -38.66
CA GLN A 301 9.60 3.30 -38.87
C GLN A 301 10.37 2.83 -40.09
N THR A 302 10.46 3.69 -41.10
CA THR A 302 11.01 3.35 -42.42
C THR A 302 12.08 4.33 -42.81
N VAL A 303 13.13 3.83 -43.48
CA VAL A 303 14.14 4.69 -44.10
C VAL A 303 13.57 5.24 -45.40
N VAL A 304 13.44 6.57 -45.49
CA VAL A 304 12.97 7.25 -46.71
C VAL A 304 14.13 7.71 -47.60
N ARG A 305 15.30 7.91 -47.01
CA ARG A 305 16.52 8.31 -47.73
C ARG A 305 17.75 7.84 -46.97
N THR A 306 18.74 7.34 -47.72
CA THR A 306 20.09 7.05 -47.21
C THR A 306 21.08 7.97 -47.92
N VAL A 307 21.88 8.72 -47.16
CA VAL A 307 22.99 9.53 -47.69
C VAL A 307 24.29 8.87 -47.24
N ALA A 308 25.00 8.24 -48.17
CA ALA A 308 26.31 7.68 -47.90
C ALA A 308 27.30 8.81 -47.52
N PRO A 309 28.21 8.56 -46.54
CA PRO A 309 29.26 9.52 -46.25
C PRO A 309 30.11 9.74 -47.52
N ARG A 310 30.39 11.00 -47.84
CA ARG A 310 31.40 11.32 -48.86
C ARG A 310 32.75 10.94 -48.26
N GLY A 311 33.39 9.93 -48.85
CA GLY A 311 34.74 9.49 -48.49
C GLY A 311 35.80 10.56 -48.75
#